data_AF-A0A7S1VT31-F1
#
_entry.id   AF-A0A7S1VT31-F1
#
_cell.length_a   1.000
_cell.length_b   1.000
_cell.length_c   1.000
_cell.angle_alpha   90.00
_cell.angle_beta   90.00
_cell.angle_gamma   90.00
#
_symmetry.space_group_name_H-M   'P 1'
#
loop_
_entity.id
_entity.type
_entity.pdbx_description
1 polymer ?
#
loop_
_entity_poly.entity_id
_entity_poly.type
_entity_poly.pdbx_seq_one_letter_code
_entity_poly.pdbx_strand_id
1 'polypeptide(L)'
;CLLKSSCSEQNVFEVADHMNRALQCRAVKLGRRDLIDLSETNLIAGKRAQRALDVTAVFHYGSRALKSIRQISSAWFDANHRHVISDVLNLLARASLQLGELDRCHQITAEILEHSQKLEEKREASLTKILAYSAQSRHEEALDFSLSLLREMNLRVPRTPSGLHVLGRLLRVRKLLNRLPKSLDGH
;
A
#
# COMPACT_ATOMS: atom_id res chain seq x y z
N CYS A 1 -19.79 -15.84 -16.82
CA CYS A 1 -20.49 -14.55 -16.80
C CYS A 1 -21.50 -14.54 -15.65
N LEU A 2 -21.05 -14.49 -14.39
CA LEU A 2 -21.92 -14.53 -13.20
C LEU A 2 -21.44 -13.61 -12.06
N LEU A 3 -20.89 -12.45 -12.39
CA LEU A 3 -20.68 -11.38 -11.41
C LEU A 3 -20.93 -10.02 -12.09
N LYS A 4 -22.15 -9.83 -12.61
CA LYS A 4 -22.61 -8.53 -13.10
C LYS A 4 -23.41 -7.81 -12.02
N SER A 5 -22.70 -6.94 -11.31
CA SER A 5 -23.07 -5.54 -11.07
C SER A 5 -24.28 -5.15 -10.19
N SER A 6 -24.74 -5.96 -9.23
CA SER A 6 -25.76 -5.46 -8.27
C SER A 6 -25.77 -6.04 -6.83
N CYS A 7 -24.90 -6.98 -6.47
CA CYS A 7 -24.95 -7.65 -5.15
C CYS A 7 -23.65 -7.51 -4.29
N SER A 8 -22.65 -6.77 -4.76
CA SER A 8 -21.25 -7.02 -4.34
C SER A 8 -20.74 -6.22 -3.13
N GLU A 9 -21.60 -5.60 -2.33
CA GLU A 9 -21.12 -4.81 -1.18
C GLU A 9 -21.41 -5.49 0.17
N GLN A 10 -22.65 -5.86 0.47
CA GLN A 10 -22.99 -6.43 1.77
C GLN A 10 -22.47 -7.87 1.98
N ASN A 11 -22.21 -8.63 0.92
CA ASN A 11 -21.90 -10.06 1.05
C ASN A 11 -20.40 -10.42 0.94
N VAL A 12 -19.50 -9.46 0.76
CA VAL A 12 -18.06 -9.78 0.57
C VAL A 12 -17.46 -10.47 1.80
N PHE A 13 -17.83 -10.03 3.00
CA PHE A 13 -17.37 -10.66 4.24
C PHE A 13 -17.90 -12.09 4.37
N GLU A 14 -19.19 -12.30 4.11
CA GLU A 14 -19.80 -13.63 4.16
C GLU A 14 -19.17 -14.59 3.15
N VAL A 15 -19.00 -14.15 1.90
CA VAL A 15 -18.37 -14.95 0.84
C VAL A 15 -16.93 -15.27 1.22
N ALA A 16 -16.16 -14.28 1.66
CA ALA A 16 -14.79 -14.50 2.12
C ALA A 16 -14.76 -15.54 3.24
N ASP A 17 -15.59 -15.38 4.28
CA ASP A 17 -15.66 -16.27 5.43
C ASP A 17 -16.09 -17.70 5.05
N HIS A 18 -17.07 -17.85 4.17
CA HIS A 18 -17.50 -19.15 3.67
C HIS A 18 -16.39 -19.87 2.92
N MET A 19 -15.73 -19.20 1.97
CA MET A 19 -14.62 -19.81 1.22
C MET A 19 -13.42 -20.11 2.13
N ASN A 20 -13.12 -19.20 3.05
CA ASN A 20 -12.07 -19.33 4.04
C ASN A 20 -12.29 -20.51 5.00
N ARG A 21 -13.55 -20.81 5.35
CA ARG A 21 -13.94 -22.00 6.13
C ARG A 21 -13.85 -23.27 5.28
N ALA A 22 -14.30 -23.22 4.02
CA ALA A 22 -14.19 -24.37 3.10
C ALA A 22 -12.73 -24.82 2.94
N LEU A 23 -11.77 -23.89 2.91
CA LEU A 23 -10.34 -24.20 2.85
C LEU A 23 -9.77 -24.89 4.10
N GLN A 24 -10.44 -24.80 5.25
CA GLN A 24 -10.02 -25.50 6.46
C GLN A 24 -10.40 -26.99 6.40
N CYS A 25 -11.34 -27.36 5.54
CA CYS A 25 -11.71 -28.74 5.29
C CYS A 25 -10.60 -29.43 4.49
N ARG A 26 -9.91 -30.42 5.09
CA ARG A 26 -8.81 -31.19 4.46
C ARG A 26 -9.19 -31.87 3.13
N ALA A 27 -10.48 -32.03 2.85
CA ALA A 27 -11.00 -32.59 1.60
C ALA A 27 -10.91 -31.61 0.41
N VAL A 28 -10.77 -30.31 0.65
CA VAL A 28 -10.76 -29.28 -0.40
C VAL A 28 -9.32 -28.96 -0.77
N LYS A 29 -8.91 -29.36 -1.97
CA LYS A 29 -7.68 -28.86 -2.61
C LYS A 29 -8.08 -27.84 -3.67
N LEU A 30 -7.67 -26.59 -3.47
CA LEU A 30 -7.90 -25.53 -4.44
C LEU A 30 -6.84 -25.57 -5.53
N GLY A 31 -7.27 -25.33 -6.77
CA GLY A 31 -6.37 -25.06 -7.87
C GLY A 31 -5.74 -23.67 -7.75
N ARG A 32 -4.73 -23.41 -8.58
CA ARG A 32 -4.08 -22.08 -8.65
C ARG A 32 -5.09 -20.95 -8.82
N ARG A 33 -6.05 -21.12 -9.72
CA ARG A 33 -7.08 -20.10 -10.01
C ARG A 33 -7.96 -19.82 -8.80
N ASP A 34 -8.44 -20.87 -8.13
CA ASP A 34 -9.29 -20.69 -6.96
C ASP A 34 -8.56 -20.01 -5.79
N LEU A 35 -7.25 -20.27 -5.63
CA LEU A 35 -6.41 -19.58 -4.65
C LEU A 35 -6.25 -18.09 -4.97
N ILE A 36 -6.18 -17.71 -6.25
CA ILE A 36 -6.15 -16.31 -6.69
C ILE A 36 -7.49 -15.64 -6.41
N ASP A 37 -8.59 -16.24 -6.87
CA ASP A 37 -9.94 -15.70 -6.68
C ASP A 37 -10.25 -15.52 -5.19
N LEU A 38 -9.83 -16.47 -4.35
CA LEU A 38 -9.95 -16.36 -2.90
C LEU A 38 -9.08 -15.25 -2.32
N SER A 39 -7.85 -15.10 -2.82
CA SER A 39 -6.98 -14.00 -2.39
C SER A 39 -7.57 -12.64 -2.75
N GLU A 40 -8.10 -12.48 -3.96
CA GLU A 40 -8.77 -11.26 -4.40
C GLU A 40 -10.02 -10.97 -3.56
N THR A 41 -10.83 -12.00 -3.28
CA THR A 41 -12.01 -11.88 -2.42
C THR A 41 -11.63 -11.38 -1.01
N ASN A 42 -10.60 -11.98 -0.42
CA ASN A 42 -10.05 -11.54 0.87
C ASN A 42 -9.43 -10.14 0.79
N LEU A 43 -8.78 -9.77 -0.31
CA LEU A 43 -8.26 -8.42 -0.51
C LEU A 43 -9.39 -7.37 -0.54
N ILE A 44 -10.50 -7.66 -1.22
CA ILE A 44 -11.67 -6.78 -1.25
C ILE A 44 -12.28 -6.66 0.15
N ALA A 45 -12.43 -7.77 0.88
CA ALA A 45 -12.89 -7.77 2.27
C ALA A 45 -11.98 -6.91 3.16
N GLY A 46 -10.66 -7.08 3.04
CA GLY A 46 -9.67 -6.30 3.80
C GLY A 46 -9.69 -4.81 3.44
N LYS A 47 -9.81 -4.44 2.16
CA LYS A 47 -9.98 -3.04 1.73
C LYS A 47 -11.28 -2.43 2.27
N ARG A 48 -12.36 -3.20 2.38
CA ARG A 48 -13.62 -2.77 2.97
C ARG A 48 -13.49 -2.55 4.48
N ALA A 49 -12.86 -3.49 5.19
CA ALA A 49 -12.54 -3.35 6.61
C ALA A 49 -11.69 -2.10 6.88
N GLN A 50 -10.72 -1.80 6.03
CA GLN A 50 -9.92 -0.58 6.13
C GLN A 50 -10.76 0.69 6.01
N ARG A 51 -11.74 0.74 5.11
CA ARG A 51 -12.66 1.89 5.00
C ARG A 51 -13.55 2.04 6.22
N ALA A 52 -13.88 0.93 6.89
CA ALA A 52 -14.61 0.89 8.14
C ALA A 52 -13.73 1.13 9.38
N LEU A 53 -12.42 1.37 9.19
CA LEU A 53 -11.43 1.55 10.26
C LEU A 53 -11.28 0.32 11.19
N ASP A 54 -11.70 -0.86 10.76
CA ASP A 54 -11.53 -2.11 11.49
C ASP A 54 -10.18 -2.75 11.14
N VAL A 55 -9.14 -2.33 11.85
CA VAL A 55 -7.76 -2.80 11.62
C VAL A 55 -7.61 -4.30 11.91
N THR A 56 -8.39 -4.86 12.84
CA THR A 56 -8.39 -6.28 13.14
C THR A 56 -8.92 -7.11 11.97
N ALA A 57 -10.04 -6.69 11.36
CA ALA A 57 -10.58 -7.34 10.17
C ALA A 57 -9.66 -7.15 8.95
N VAL A 58 -8.98 -6.00 8.81
CA VAL A 58 -7.95 -5.81 7.78
C VAL A 58 -6.87 -6.90 7.88
N PHE A 59 -6.34 -7.12 9.08
CA PHE A 59 -5.35 -8.17 9.31
C PHE A 59 -5.90 -9.56 9.06
N HIS A 60 -7.13 -9.83 9.49
CA HIS A 60 -7.79 -11.11 9.29
C HIS A 60 -7.83 -11.48 7.81
N TYR A 61 -8.47 -10.64 7.00
CA TYR A 61 -8.65 -10.91 5.58
C TYR A 61 -7.34 -10.78 4.80
N GLY A 62 -6.53 -9.76 5.08
CA GLY A 62 -5.22 -9.58 4.43
C GLY A 62 -4.27 -10.78 4.66
N SER A 63 -4.23 -11.33 5.88
CA SER A 63 -3.38 -12.48 6.18
C SER A 63 -3.87 -13.75 5.48
N ARG A 64 -5.19 -13.91 5.32
CA ARG A 64 -5.77 -15.03 4.56
C ARG A 64 -5.52 -14.91 3.06
N ALA A 65 -5.58 -13.70 2.51
CA ALA A 65 -5.19 -13.43 1.13
C ALA A 65 -3.73 -13.82 0.89
N LEU A 66 -2.82 -13.31 1.73
CA LEU A 66 -1.39 -13.60 1.64
C LEU A 66 -1.09 -15.10 1.77
N LYS A 67 -1.77 -15.80 2.70
CA LYS A 67 -1.65 -17.24 2.86
C LYS A 67 -2.11 -18.02 1.62
N SER A 68 -3.13 -17.55 0.93
CA SER A 68 -3.63 -18.18 -0.30
C SER A 68 -2.64 -17.99 -1.46
N ILE A 69 -2.11 -16.78 -1.62
CA ILE A 69 -1.05 -16.46 -2.59
C ILE A 69 0.20 -17.29 -2.36
N ARG A 70 0.67 -17.40 -1.11
CA ARG A 70 1.93 -18.11 -0.80
C ARG A 70 1.88 -19.61 -1.06
N GLN A 71 0.68 -20.20 -1.24
CA GLN A 71 0.54 -21.58 -1.69
C GLN A 71 0.82 -21.73 -3.20
N ILE A 72 0.79 -20.64 -3.95
CA ILE A 72 1.10 -20.62 -5.37
C ILE A 72 2.61 -20.44 -5.52
N SER A 73 3.31 -21.50 -5.92
CA SER A 73 4.72 -21.39 -6.31
C SER A 73 4.88 -20.34 -7.41
N SER A 74 5.92 -19.52 -7.33
CA SER A 74 6.24 -18.43 -8.26
C SER A 74 5.24 -17.27 -8.40
N ALA A 75 4.34 -17.07 -7.43
CA ALA A 75 3.31 -16.03 -7.49
C ALA A 75 3.85 -14.61 -7.83
N TRP A 76 5.00 -14.23 -7.29
CA TRP A 76 5.67 -12.94 -7.60
C TRP A 76 6.15 -12.82 -9.06
N PHE A 77 6.53 -13.94 -9.67
CA PHE A 77 7.04 -14.00 -11.04
C PHE A 77 5.93 -14.05 -12.09
N ASP A 78 4.70 -14.33 -11.67
CA ASP A 78 3.53 -14.21 -12.55
C ASP A 78 3.08 -12.76 -12.66
N ALA A 79 3.35 -12.15 -13.81
CA ALA A 79 2.97 -10.78 -14.12
C ALA A 79 1.45 -10.53 -13.98
N ASN A 80 0.62 -11.56 -14.21
CA ASN A 80 -0.84 -11.41 -14.12
C ASN A 80 -1.33 -11.25 -12.68
N HIS A 81 -0.60 -11.77 -11.69
CA HIS A 81 -1.08 -11.81 -10.30
C HIS A 81 -0.23 -11.00 -9.32
N ARG A 82 0.94 -10.50 -9.76
CA ARG A 82 1.83 -9.65 -8.96
C ARG A 82 1.11 -8.47 -8.30
N HIS A 83 0.14 -7.87 -8.99
CA HIS A 83 -0.61 -6.73 -8.47
C HIS A 83 -1.44 -7.09 -7.22
N VAL A 84 -2.04 -8.28 -7.17
CA VAL A 84 -2.80 -8.76 -6.00
C VAL A 84 -1.88 -8.93 -4.80
N ILE A 85 -0.68 -9.49 -5.02
CA ILE A 85 0.32 -9.67 -3.96
C ILE A 85 0.77 -8.32 -3.39
N SER A 86 1.12 -7.40 -4.29
CA SER A 86 1.52 -6.04 -3.90
C SER A 86 0.41 -5.35 -3.11
N ASP A 87 -0.85 -5.44 -3.57
CA ASP A 87 -1.98 -4.83 -2.88
C ASP A 87 -2.23 -5.43 -1.49
N VAL A 88 -2.14 -6.76 -1.36
CA VAL A 88 -2.30 -7.46 -0.07
C VAL A 88 -1.18 -7.06 0.90
N LEU A 89 0.06 -7.00 0.43
CA LEU A 89 1.19 -6.61 1.26
C LEU A 89 1.11 -5.12 1.64
N ASN A 90 0.74 -4.23 0.73
CA ASN A 90 0.51 -2.81 1.05
C ASN A 90 -0.62 -2.61 2.06
N LEU A 91 -1.69 -3.41 1.95
CA LEU A 91 -2.78 -3.41 2.92
C LEU A 91 -2.28 -3.83 4.31
N LEU A 92 -1.53 -4.93 4.40
CA LEU A 92 -0.98 -5.43 5.65
C LEU A 92 0.11 -4.52 6.24
N ALA A 93 0.98 -3.93 5.42
CA ALA A 93 2.00 -2.99 5.88
C ALA A 93 1.36 -1.78 6.58
N ARG A 94 0.32 -1.20 5.97
CA ARG A 94 -0.42 -0.07 6.56
C ARG A 94 -1.15 -0.47 7.85
N ALA A 95 -1.74 -1.67 7.89
CA ALA A 95 -2.36 -2.17 9.10
C ALA A 95 -1.32 -2.37 10.22
N SER A 96 -0.15 -2.92 9.92
CA SER A 96 0.97 -3.05 10.87
C SER A 96 1.40 -1.70 11.41
N LEU A 97 1.53 -0.69 10.56
CA LEU A 97 1.83 0.67 10.97
C LEU A 97 0.76 1.23 11.93
N GLN A 98 -0.52 1.03 11.62
CA GLN A 98 -1.64 1.49 12.45
C GLN A 98 -1.70 0.80 13.82
N LEU A 99 -1.33 -0.47 13.91
CA LEU A 99 -1.26 -1.20 15.18
C LEU A 99 0.05 -0.94 15.95
N GLY A 100 1.02 -0.24 15.37
CA GLY A 100 2.35 -0.09 15.95
C GLY A 100 3.22 -1.35 15.86
N GLU A 101 2.86 -2.34 15.03
CA GLU A 101 3.70 -3.50 14.70
C GLU A 101 4.82 -3.09 13.71
N LEU A 102 5.71 -2.21 14.16
CA LEU A 102 6.67 -1.52 13.27
C LEU A 102 7.70 -2.48 12.66
N ASP A 103 8.13 -3.53 13.36
CA ASP A 103 9.06 -4.54 12.82
C ASP A 103 8.43 -5.31 11.65
N ARG A 104 7.16 -5.73 11.82
CA ARG A 104 6.39 -6.40 10.77
C ARG A 104 6.14 -5.47 9.60
N CYS A 105 5.86 -4.20 9.86
CA CYS A 105 5.75 -3.17 8.82
C CYS A 105 7.04 -3.05 8.00
N HIS A 106 8.21 -3.00 8.63
CA HIS A 106 9.50 -2.96 7.95
C HIS A 106 9.77 -4.22 7.11
N GLN A 107 9.46 -5.40 7.64
CA GLN A 107 9.60 -6.67 6.90
C GLN A 107 8.74 -6.69 5.64
N ILE A 108 7.46 -6.34 5.76
CA ILE A 108 6.52 -6.35 4.63
C ILE A 108 6.92 -5.30 3.59
N THR A 109 7.25 -4.08 4.02
CA THR A 109 7.68 -3.03 3.07
C THR A 109 8.99 -3.39 2.37
N ALA A 110 9.94 -4.05 3.06
CA ALA A 110 11.14 -4.56 2.42
C ALA A 110 10.81 -5.62 1.34
N GLU A 111 9.92 -6.57 1.63
CA GLU A 111 9.49 -7.60 0.68
C GLU A 111 8.91 -6.97 -0.62
N ILE A 112 8.05 -5.95 -0.48
CA ILE A 112 7.47 -5.23 -1.63
C ILE A 112 8.57 -4.51 -2.43
N LEU A 113 9.46 -3.78 -1.75
CA LEU A 113 10.48 -2.97 -2.41
C LEU A 113 11.53 -3.80 -3.15
N GLU A 114 11.81 -5.01 -2.68
CA GLU A 114 12.72 -5.99 -3.29
C GLU A 114 12.11 -6.63 -4.54
N HIS A 115 10.84 -7.04 -4.50
CA HIS A 115 10.22 -7.81 -5.59
C HIS A 115 9.51 -6.94 -6.63
N SER A 116 9.16 -5.71 -6.28
CA SER A 116 8.52 -4.78 -7.20
C SER A 116 9.51 -4.28 -8.26
N GLN A 117 9.06 -4.33 -9.53
CA GLN A 117 9.82 -3.81 -10.66
C GLN A 117 9.39 -2.38 -11.05
N LYS A 118 8.21 -1.95 -10.61
CA LYS A 118 7.61 -0.66 -11.00
C LYS A 118 7.59 0.31 -9.83
N LEU A 119 7.90 1.56 -10.12
CA LEU A 119 7.89 2.62 -9.11
C LEU A 119 6.49 2.81 -8.50
N GLU A 120 5.44 2.66 -9.30
CA GLU A 120 4.04 2.77 -8.87
C GLU A 120 3.70 1.75 -7.79
N GLU A 121 4.19 0.51 -7.95
CA GLU A 121 4.02 -0.58 -6.99
C GLU A 121 4.81 -0.32 -5.69
N LYS A 122 5.93 0.40 -5.76
CA LYS A 122 6.76 0.77 -4.60
C LYS A 122 6.23 1.97 -3.83
N ARG A 123 5.43 2.83 -4.45
CA ARG A 123 5.02 4.13 -3.88
C ARG A 123 4.41 4.01 -2.48
N GLU A 124 3.43 3.13 -2.31
CA GLU A 124 2.73 2.96 -1.03
C GLU A 124 3.62 2.31 0.03
N ALA A 125 4.41 1.31 -0.35
CA ALA A 125 5.36 0.66 0.54
C ALA A 125 6.44 1.63 1.02
N SER A 126 6.96 2.47 0.12
CA SER A 126 7.94 3.51 0.45
C SER A 126 7.38 4.52 1.45
N LEU A 127 6.17 5.04 1.20
CA LEU A 127 5.54 5.99 2.12
C LEU A 127 5.30 5.35 3.50
N THR A 128 4.81 4.12 3.51
CA THR A 128 4.55 3.36 4.75
C THR A 128 5.85 3.15 5.53
N LYS A 129 6.97 2.83 4.85
CA LYS A 129 8.29 2.68 5.47
C LYS A 129 8.81 3.99 6.08
N ILE A 130 8.64 5.12 5.39
CA ILE A 130 9.00 6.46 5.90
C ILE A 130 8.21 6.79 7.17
N LEU A 131 6.90 6.53 7.15
CA LEU A 131 6.04 6.73 8.31
C LEU A 131 6.42 5.81 9.47
N ALA A 132 6.80 4.55 9.19
CA ALA A 132 7.27 3.62 10.21
C ALA A 132 8.58 4.10 10.87
N TYR A 133 9.55 4.60 10.09
CA TYR A 133 10.75 5.24 10.66
C TYR A 133 10.40 6.47 11.50
N SER A 134 9.47 7.30 11.03
CA SER A 134 9.02 8.48 11.75
C SER A 134 8.36 8.12 13.09
N ALA A 135 7.53 7.07 13.12
CA ALA A 135 6.92 6.55 14.34
C ALA A 135 7.94 6.01 15.34
N GLN A 136 9.11 5.54 14.87
CA GLN A 136 10.23 5.10 15.70
C GLN A 136 11.19 6.24 16.11
N SER A 137 10.88 7.51 15.82
CA SER A 137 11.80 8.65 15.99
C SER A 137 13.12 8.53 15.19
N ARG A 138 13.12 7.70 14.15
CA ARG A 138 14.27 7.42 13.26
C ARG A 138 14.26 8.38 12.08
N HIS A 139 14.28 9.69 12.39
CA HIS A 139 14.06 10.74 11.41
C HIS A 139 15.18 10.84 10.35
N GLU A 140 16.42 10.56 10.73
CA GLU A 140 17.53 10.52 9.78
C GLU A 140 17.35 9.39 8.75
N GLU A 141 16.95 8.19 9.18
CA GLU A 141 16.68 7.09 8.24
C GLU A 141 15.46 7.37 7.36
N ALA A 142 14.43 8.02 7.90
CA ALA A 142 13.27 8.46 7.12
C ALA A 142 13.69 9.47 6.03
N LEU A 143 14.54 10.44 6.38
CA LEU A 143 15.07 11.43 5.44
C LEU A 143 15.97 10.78 4.39
N ASP A 144 16.90 9.93 4.80
CA ASP A 144 17.84 9.28 3.89
C ASP A 144 17.13 8.38 2.89
N PHE A 145 16.15 7.60 3.34
CA PHE A 145 15.33 6.78 2.46
C PHE A 145 14.44 7.64 1.53
N SER A 146 13.88 8.74 2.01
CA SER A 146 13.10 9.65 1.17
C SER A 146 13.95 10.30 0.07
N LEU A 147 15.17 10.72 0.41
CA LEU A 147 16.11 11.31 -0.55
C LEU A 147 16.61 10.28 -1.57
N SER A 148 16.85 9.03 -1.17
CA SER A 148 17.21 7.97 -2.12
C SER A 148 16.08 7.68 -3.09
N LEU A 149 14.84 7.57 -2.59
CA LEU A 149 13.66 7.36 -3.42
C LEU A 149 13.46 8.50 -4.43
N LEU A 150 13.60 9.76 -3.99
CA LEU A 150 13.48 10.91 -4.90
C LEU A 150 14.53 10.88 -6.01
N ARG A 151 15.76 10.45 -5.71
CA ARG A 151 16.81 10.28 -6.73
C ARG A 151 16.45 9.20 -7.75
N GLU A 152 15.87 8.07 -7.32
CA GLU A 152 15.36 7.04 -8.23
C GLU A 152 14.26 7.59 -9.16
N MET A 153 13.48 8.56 -8.67
CA MET A 153 12.47 9.29 -9.46
C MET A 153 13.05 10.43 -10.32
N ASN A 154 14.37 10.51 -10.46
CA ASN A 154 15.08 11.61 -11.12
C ASN A 154 14.83 13.02 -10.51
N LEU A 155 14.34 13.08 -9.27
CA LEU A 155 14.15 14.31 -8.50
C LEU A 155 15.34 14.52 -7.56
N ARG A 156 16.20 15.48 -7.89
CA ARG A 156 17.34 15.83 -7.03
C ARG A 156 16.93 16.87 -5.99
N VAL A 157 16.79 16.42 -4.75
CA VAL A 157 16.61 17.29 -3.59
C VAL A 157 17.91 17.28 -2.77
N PRO A 158 18.52 18.44 -2.46
CA PRO A 158 19.71 18.50 -1.64
C PRO A 158 19.36 18.13 -0.18
N ARG A 159 20.21 17.31 0.46
CA ARG A 159 20.04 16.91 1.88
C ARG A 159 19.98 18.11 2.81
N THR A 160 20.83 19.10 2.53
CA THR A 160 20.84 20.39 3.21
C THR A 160 20.59 21.48 2.15
N PRO A 161 19.36 22.00 2.01
CA PRO A 161 19.13 23.14 1.15
C PRO A 161 19.93 24.32 1.71
N SER A 162 20.88 24.85 0.94
CA SER A 162 21.57 26.08 1.33
C SER A 162 20.55 27.22 1.42
N GLY A 163 20.70 28.16 2.37
CA GLY A 163 19.73 29.24 2.58
C GLY A 163 19.42 30.06 1.32
N LEU A 164 20.38 30.14 0.39
CA LEU A 164 20.22 30.75 -0.94
C LEU A 164 19.23 29.98 -1.84
N HIS A 165 19.18 28.66 -1.74
CA HIS A 165 18.28 27.81 -2.51
C HIS A 165 16.82 27.98 -2.04
N VAL A 166 16.61 28.12 -0.74
CA VAL A 166 15.30 28.38 -0.12
C VAL A 166 14.82 29.80 -0.47
N LEU A 167 15.72 30.80 -0.38
CA LEU A 167 15.42 32.19 -0.70
C LEU A 167 15.05 32.36 -2.19
N GLY A 168 15.78 31.70 -3.10
CA GLY A 168 15.47 31.72 -4.53
C GLY A 168 14.10 31.12 -4.85
N ARG A 169 13.71 30.04 -4.17
CA ARG A 169 12.37 29.43 -4.32
C ARG A 169 11.27 30.32 -3.73
N LEU A 170 11.48 30.92 -2.55
CA LEU A 170 10.55 31.88 -1.93
C LEU A 170 10.32 33.11 -2.82
N LEU A 171 11.37 33.68 -3.40
CA LEU A 171 11.27 34.80 -4.33
C LEU A 171 10.49 34.41 -5.59
N ARG A 172 10.66 33.17 -6.08
CA ARG A 172 9.91 32.65 -7.24
C ARG A 172 8.42 32.50 -6.94
N VAL A 173 8.07 31.97 -5.75
CA VAL A 173 6.68 31.87 -5.27
C VAL A 173 6.08 33.28 -5.09
N ARG A 174 6.79 34.21 -4.45
CA ARG A 174 6.33 35.60 -4.29
C ARG A 174 6.12 36.31 -5.63
N LYS A 175 6.98 36.05 -6.62
CA LYS A 175 6.85 36.60 -7.97
C LYS A 175 5.66 36.00 -8.73
N LEU A 176 5.34 34.73 -8.50
CA LEU A 176 4.14 34.08 -9.05
C LEU A 176 2.87 34.62 -8.38
N LEU A 177 2.87 34.78 -7.05
CA LEU A 177 1.75 35.37 -6.30
C LEU A 177 1.49 36.83 -6.68
N ASN A 178 2.54 37.62 -6.91
CA ASN A 178 2.42 39.00 -7.38
C ASN A 178 2.01 39.12 -8.86
N ARG A 179 2.03 38.02 -9.62
CA ARG A 179 1.59 37.95 -11.02
C ARG A 179 0.18 37.39 -11.17
N LEU A 180 -0.40 36.84 -10.11
CA LEU A 180 -1.81 36.49 -10.10
C LEU A 180 -2.61 37.79 -10.02
N PRO A 181 -3.61 38.00 -10.89
CA PRO A 181 -4.50 39.15 -10.77
C PRO A 181 -5.19 39.07 -9.41
N LYS A 182 -5.20 40.20 -8.67
CA LYS A 182 -6.06 40.37 -7.51
C LYS A 182 -7.52 40.40 -7.99
N SER A 183 -8.11 39.23 -8.17
CA SER A 183 -9.55 39.09 -8.26
C SER A 183 -9.95 38.13 -7.15
N LEU A 184 -10.39 38.69 -6.03
CA LEU A 184 -11.41 38.17 -5.11
C LEU A 184 -11.63 39.17 -3.95
N ASP A 185 -11.57 40.48 -4.24
CA ASP A 185 -12.20 41.49 -3.40
C ASP A 185 -13.26 42.15 -4.29
N GLY A 186 -14.50 41.70 -4.17
CA GLY A 186 -15.59 42.17 -5.03
C GLY A 186 -16.95 41.56 -4.65
N HIS A 187 -17.55 42.16 -3.63
CA HIS A 187 -18.97 42.15 -3.21
C HIS A 187 -19.55 40.89 -2.57
#